data_AF-A0A6G2DCW1-F1
#
_entry.id   AF-A0A6G2DCW1-F1
#
_cell.length_a   1.000
_cell.length_b   1.000
_cell.length_c   1.000
_cell.angle_alpha   90.00
_cell.angle_beta   90.00
_cell.angle_gamma   90.00
#
_symmetry.space_group_name_H-M   'P 1'
#
loop_
_entity.id
_entity.type
_entity.pdbx_description
1 polymer ?
#
loop_
_entity_poly.entity_id
_entity_poly.type
_entity_poly.pdbx_seq_one_letter_code
_entity_poly.pdbx_strand_id
1 'polypeptide(L)'
;GFSGQFSLGHAGFMAIGAYAAAIIGSKSPTYGAFFGAMLVGALLSGAVALLVGIPTLRLKGDYLAVATLGVSEIIRIFIINGGSLTNGAAGILGIPNFTTWQMVYFFVVITTIATLNFLRSPIGRSTLSVREDEIAAESVGVNTTKIKIIAFVFGAITASIAGSLQAGFIGSVVPKDYTFINSINVLIIVVF
;
A
#
# COMPACT_ATOMS: atom_id res chain seq x y z
N GLY A 1 7.22 -6.67 -9.85
CA GLY A 1 6.06 -7.41 -9.29
C GLY A 1 5.42 -8.31 -10.35
N PHE A 2 4.23 -8.88 -10.07
CA PHE A 2 3.55 -9.84 -10.97
C PHE A 2 3.09 -9.25 -12.32
N SER A 3 2.98 -7.92 -12.44
CA SER A 3 2.71 -7.21 -13.71
C SER A 3 3.96 -6.83 -14.49
N GLY A 4 5.16 -7.25 -14.05
CA GLY A 4 6.44 -6.85 -14.65
C GLY A 4 6.91 -5.45 -14.28
N GLN A 5 6.15 -4.74 -13.45
CA GLN A 5 6.47 -3.37 -13.05
C GLN A 5 7.22 -3.29 -11.73
N PHE A 6 8.18 -2.37 -11.67
CA PHE A 6 8.92 -2.03 -10.47
C PHE A 6 8.29 -0.80 -9.82
N SER A 7 7.74 -0.95 -8.61
CA SER A 7 7.10 0.13 -7.86
C SER A 7 7.71 0.22 -6.46
N LEU A 8 8.07 1.44 -6.07
CA LEU A 8 8.69 1.74 -4.78
C LEU A 8 7.78 2.58 -3.87
N GLY A 9 6.47 2.64 -4.17
CA GLY A 9 5.49 3.43 -3.44
C GLY A 9 4.96 2.82 -2.13
N HIS A 10 5.45 1.64 -1.73
CA HIS A 10 4.88 0.86 -0.62
C HIS A 10 4.87 1.62 0.72
N ALA A 11 5.95 2.32 1.08
CA ALA A 11 6.02 3.09 2.31
C ALA A 11 4.91 4.16 2.42
N GLY A 12 4.58 4.84 1.33
CA GLY A 12 3.51 5.84 1.30
C GLY A 12 2.12 5.23 1.56
N PHE A 13 1.79 4.10 0.93
CA PHE A 13 0.51 3.42 1.18
C PHE A 13 0.43 2.78 2.56
N MET A 14 1.56 2.29 3.09
CA MET A 14 1.67 1.87 4.49
C MET A 14 1.39 3.05 5.42
N ALA A 15 1.92 4.24 5.14
CA ALA A 15 1.67 5.44 5.93
C ALA A 15 0.18 5.77 6.00
N ILE A 16 -0.55 5.70 4.88
CA ILE A 16 -2.00 5.93 4.86
C ILE A 16 -2.73 4.98 5.83
N GLY A 17 -2.43 3.68 5.76
CA GLY A 17 -3.05 2.68 6.64
C GLY A 17 -2.68 2.87 8.11
N ALA A 18 -1.42 3.19 8.39
CA ALA A 18 -0.93 3.45 9.73
C ALA A 18 -1.58 4.69 10.35
N TYR A 19 -1.71 5.78 9.60
CA TYR A 19 -2.35 7.01 10.07
C TYR A 19 -3.86 6.86 10.23
N ALA A 20 -4.53 6.11 9.36
CA ALA A 20 -5.96 5.79 9.55
C ALA A 20 -6.17 5.04 10.89
N ALA A 21 -5.35 4.01 11.16
CA ALA A 21 -5.38 3.26 12.41
C ALA A 21 -5.04 4.14 13.62
N ALA A 22 -4.04 5.02 13.50
CA ALA A 22 -3.62 5.91 14.58
C ALA A 22 -4.70 6.94 14.95
N ILE A 23 -5.29 7.62 13.96
CA ILE A 23 -6.28 8.68 14.18
C ILE A 23 -7.56 8.11 14.81
N ILE A 24 -8.05 6.99 14.28
CA ILE A 24 -9.29 6.37 14.76
C ILE A 24 -9.04 5.61 16.08
N GLY A 25 -7.94 4.87 16.17
CA GLY A 25 -7.57 4.11 17.36
C GLY A 25 -7.28 4.99 18.57
N SER A 26 -6.76 6.22 18.37
CA SER A 26 -6.56 7.19 19.47
C SER A 26 -7.86 7.81 19.98
N LYS A 27 -8.91 7.89 19.15
CA LYS A 27 -10.21 8.47 19.53
C LYS A 27 -11.16 7.43 20.13
N SER A 28 -11.06 6.18 19.70
CA SER A 28 -11.96 5.10 20.12
C SER A 28 -11.16 3.82 20.33
N PRO A 29 -10.82 3.47 21.59
CA PRO A 29 -9.91 2.39 21.88
C PRO A 29 -10.62 1.01 21.88
N THR A 30 -11.30 0.68 20.79
CA THR A 30 -12.07 -0.57 20.64
C THR A 30 -11.57 -1.36 19.44
N TYR A 31 -11.51 -2.70 19.56
CA TYR A 31 -11.11 -3.58 18.45
C TYR A 31 -11.94 -3.35 17.17
N GLY A 32 -13.25 -3.11 17.29
CA GLY A 32 -14.11 -2.78 16.15
C GLY A 32 -13.70 -1.50 15.42
N ALA A 33 -13.25 -0.48 16.17
CA ALA A 33 -12.75 0.76 15.59
C ALA A 33 -11.41 0.56 14.87
N PHE A 34 -10.54 -0.31 15.38
CA PHE A 34 -9.28 -0.68 14.71
C PHE A 34 -9.51 -1.38 13.36
N PHE A 35 -10.40 -2.38 13.31
CA PHE A 35 -10.75 -3.03 12.05
C PHE A 35 -11.47 -2.10 11.08
N GLY A 36 -12.35 -1.24 11.59
CA GLY A 36 -12.97 -0.18 10.78
C GLY A 36 -11.94 0.79 10.21
N ALA A 37 -10.95 1.19 11.00
CA ALA A 37 -9.86 2.06 10.58
C ALA A 37 -8.96 1.39 9.51
N MET A 38 -8.69 0.10 9.65
CA MET A 38 -7.96 -0.68 8.65
C MET A 38 -8.70 -0.73 7.31
N LEU A 39 -10.03 -0.96 7.34
CA LEU A 39 -10.86 -0.93 6.13
C LEU A 39 -10.88 0.46 5.49
N VAL A 40 -11.03 1.52 6.29
CA VAL A 40 -10.97 2.91 5.80
C VAL A 40 -9.60 3.22 5.19
N GLY A 41 -8.50 2.81 5.85
CA GLY A 41 -7.14 2.98 5.35
C GLY A 41 -6.92 2.24 4.02
N ALA A 42 -7.40 1.00 3.92
CA ALA A 42 -7.35 0.20 2.70
C ALA A 42 -8.13 0.85 1.55
N LEU A 43 -9.37 1.32 1.80
CA LEU A 43 -10.17 2.00 0.80
C LEU A 43 -9.54 3.33 0.36
N LEU A 44 -9.02 4.11 1.29
CA LEU A 44 -8.36 5.38 0.99
C LEU A 44 -7.07 5.16 0.18
N SER A 45 -6.28 4.15 0.55
CA SER A 45 -5.09 3.75 -0.20
C SER A 45 -5.45 3.27 -1.60
N GLY A 46 -6.52 2.49 -1.74
CA GLY A 46 -7.02 2.06 -3.04
C GLY A 46 -7.49 3.22 -3.91
N ALA A 47 -8.19 4.20 -3.34
CA ALA A 47 -8.62 5.41 -4.05
C ALA A 47 -7.44 6.27 -4.49
N VAL A 48 -6.46 6.50 -3.60
CA VAL A 48 -5.22 7.23 -3.91
C VAL A 48 -4.42 6.49 -4.97
N ALA A 49 -4.29 5.16 -4.85
CA ALA A 49 -3.59 4.34 -5.82
C ALA A 49 -4.27 4.34 -7.19
N LEU A 50 -5.61 4.39 -7.26
CA LEU A 50 -6.34 4.50 -8.52
C LEU A 50 -6.12 5.88 -9.14
N LEU A 51 -6.25 6.95 -8.36
CA LEU A 51 -6.06 8.33 -8.83
C LEU A 51 -4.65 8.52 -9.39
N VAL A 52 -3.64 8.06 -8.65
CA VAL A 52 -2.24 8.16 -9.02
C VAL A 52 -1.84 7.14 -10.10
N GLY A 53 -2.45 5.96 -10.10
CA GLY A 53 -2.17 4.89 -11.04
C GLY A 53 -2.50 5.28 -12.48
N ILE A 54 -3.58 6.03 -12.70
CA ILE A 54 -3.99 6.49 -14.04
C ILE A 54 -2.90 7.31 -14.77
N PRO A 55 -2.29 8.35 -14.16
CA PRO A 55 -1.20 9.09 -14.80
C PRO A 55 0.15 8.36 -14.74
N THR A 56 0.48 7.68 -13.63
CA THR A 56 1.81 7.08 -13.45
C THR A 56 2.04 5.85 -14.30
N LEU A 57 1.00 5.03 -14.53
CA LEU A 57 1.13 3.79 -15.30
C LEU A 57 1.18 3.99 -16.81
N ARG A 58 1.14 5.25 -17.28
CA ARG A 58 1.53 5.62 -18.65
C ARG A 58 3.04 5.58 -18.86
N LEU A 59 3.83 5.58 -17.78
CA LEU A 59 5.28 5.51 -17.80
C LEU A 59 5.76 4.06 -17.86
N LYS A 60 6.91 3.83 -18.50
CA LYS A 60 7.52 2.50 -18.68
C LYS A 60 8.87 2.42 -17.96
N GLY A 61 9.20 1.22 -17.47
CA GLY A 61 10.49 0.92 -16.85
C GLY A 61 10.80 1.79 -15.63
N ASP A 62 12.01 2.34 -15.59
CA ASP A 62 12.56 3.10 -14.45
C ASP A 62 11.77 4.38 -14.14
N TYR A 63 11.13 4.98 -15.14
CA TYR A 63 10.30 6.17 -14.94
C TYR A 63 9.12 5.90 -14.02
N LEU A 64 8.54 4.69 -14.08
CA LEU A 64 7.46 4.31 -13.18
C LEU A 64 7.96 4.20 -11.73
N ALA A 65 9.17 3.66 -11.54
CA ALA A 65 9.78 3.56 -10.22
C ALA A 65 9.93 4.95 -9.59
N VAL A 66 10.55 5.89 -10.32
CA VAL A 66 10.75 7.27 -9.87
C VAL A 66 9.41 7.97 -9.60
N ALA A 67 8.40 7.77 -10.46
CA ALA A 67 7.08 8.35 -10.23
C ALA A 67 6.43 7.83 -8.95
N THR A 68 6.51 6.52 -8.68
CA THR A 68 5.94 5.92 -7.46
C THR A 68 6.69 6.35 -6.18
N LEU A 69 7.98 6.68 -6.30
CA LEU A 69 8.73 7.31 -5.21
C LEU A 69 8.24 8.70 -4.90
N GLY A 70 8.05 9.53 -5.93
CA GLY A 70 7.48 10.87 -5.77
C GLY A 70 6.12 10.81 -5.09
N VAL A 71 5.28 9.85 -5.45
CA VAL A 71 3.97 9.63 -4.82
C VAL A 71 4.10 9.31 -3.34
N SER A 72 5.01 8.40 -2.97
CA SER A 72 5.26 8.07 -1.57
C SER A 72 5.67 9.30 -0.75
N GLU A 73 6.53 10.13 -1.33
CA GLU A 73 7.01 11.35 -0.68
C GLU A 73 5.93 12.43 -0.59
N ILE A 74 5.09 12.58 -1.64
CA ILE A 74 3.92 13.46 -1.62
C ILE A 74 2.98 13.05 -0.49
N ILE A 75 2.67 11.76 -0.35
CA ILE A 75 1.81 11.25 0.74
C ILE A 75 2.42 11.62 2.10
N ARG A 76 3.73 11.41 2.28
CA ARG A 76 4.45 11.77 3.52
C ARG A 76 4.36 13.26 3.82
N ILE A 77 4.57 14.12 2.82
CA ILE A 77 4.48 15.58 2.96
C ILE A 77 3.04 16.01 3.30
N PHE A 78 2.03 15.39 2.70
CA PHE A 78 0.63 15.63 3.05
C PHE A 78 0.34 15.28 4.51
N ILE A 79 0.88 14.17 5.01
CA ILE A 79 0.75 13.77 6.42
C ILE A 79 1.44 14.79 7.33
N ILE A 80 2.65 15.24 6.99
CA ILE A 80 3.40 16.25 7.77
C ILE A 80 2.65 17.58 7.81
N ASN A 81 2.02 17.99 6.72
CA ASN A 81 1.23 19.22 6.63
C ASN A 81 -0.23 19.05 7.08
N GLY A 82 -0.63 17.86 7.56
CA GLY A 82 -2.00 17.54 7.96
C GLY A 82 -2.49 18.22 9.25
N GLY A 83 -1.72 19.15 9.81
CA GLY A 83 -2.12 19.99 10.94
C GLY A 83 -2.46 19.19 12.21
N SER A 84 -3.53 19.62 12.89
CA SER A 84 -3.96 19.03 14.17
C SER A 84 -4.48 17.59 14.06
N LEU A 85 -4.81 17.11 12.85
CA LEU A 85 -5.34 15.76 12.65
C LEU A 85 -4.24 14.69 12.67
N THR A 86 -3.09 14.98 12.06
CA THR A 86 -1.93 14.07 12.00
C THR A 86 -0.88 14.37 13.05
N ASN A 87 -1.04 15.48 13.79
CA ASN A 87 -0.03 16.03 14.70
C ASN A 87 1.30 16.36 13.99
N GLY A 88 1.23 16.59 12.68
CA GLY A 88 2.35 16.96 11.81
C GLY A 88 3.57 16.05 11.94
N ALA A 89 4.76 16.66 12.01
CA ALA A 89 6.04 15.95 12.08
C ALA A 89 6.26 15.17 13.38
N ALA A 90 5.54 15.52 14.47
CA ALA A 90 5.65 14.83 15.75
C ALA A 90 5.01 13.43 15.71
N GLY A 91 4.06 13.21 14.81
CA GLY A 91 3.32 11.95 14.71
C GLY A 91 2.34 11.74 15.86
N ILE A 92 1.66 10.60 15.84
CA ILE A 92 0.64 10.23 16.83
C ILE A 92 1.24 9.18 17.74
N LEU A 93 1.23 9.45 19.05
CA LEU A 93 1.77 8.59 20.10
C LEU A 93 0.64 8.10 21.01
N GLY A 94 0.85 6.97 21.69
CA GLY A 94 -0.10 6.46 22.68
C GLY A 94 -1.29 5.72 22.06
N ILE A 95 -1.09 5.13 20.89
CA ILE A 95 -2.10 4.27 20.27
C ILE A 95 -2.18 2.99 21.10
N PRO A 96 -3.37 2.58 21.59
CA PRO A 96 -3.49 1.34 22.34
C PRO A 96 -3.04 0.15 21.50
N ASN A 97 -2.37 -0.81 22.14
CA ASN A 97 -1.87 -1.98 21.44
C ASN A 97 -3.03 -2.94 21.12
N PHE A 98 -3.50 -2.90 19.88
CA PHE A 98 -4.56 -3.78 19.38
C PHE A 98 -4.02 -5.02 18.67
N THR A 99 -2.73 -5.03 18.32
CA THR A 99 -2.17 -6.02 17.41
C THR A 99 -1.23 -6.96 18.15
N THR A 100 -1.54 -8.25 18.13
CA THR A 100 -0.66 -9.31 18.63
C THR A 100 0.09 -9.97 17.48
N TRP A 101 1.19 -10.67 17.78
CA TRP A 101 1.97 -11.37 16.75
C TRP A 101 1.14 -12.44 16.02
N GLN A 102 0.21 -13.09 16.71
CA GLN A 102 -0.72 -14.07 16.12
C GLN A 102 -1.64 -13.42 15.09
N MET A 103 -2.12 -12.21 15.39
CA MET A 103 -2.97 -11.45 14.48
C MET A 103 -2.21 -11.04 13.22
N VAL A 104 -0.97 -10.58 13.35
CA VAL A 104 -0.11 -10.28 12.19
C VAL A 104 0.05 -11.53 11.32
N TYR A 105 0.37 -12.68 11.93
CA TYR A 105 0.53 -13.93 11.18
C TYR A 105 -0.76 -14.35 10.44
N PHE A 106 -1.91 -14.21 11.10
CA PHE A 106 -3.21 -14.48 10.48
C PHE A 106 -3.46 -13.59 9.25
N PHE A 107 -3.17 -12.28 9.34
CA PHE A 107 -3.29 -11.37 8.21
C PHE A 107 -2.29 -11.66 7.09
N VAL A 108 -1.07 -12.09 7.41
CA VAL A 108 -0.09 -12.52 6.39
C VAL A 108 -0.61 -13.72 5.60
N VAL A 109 -1.20 -14.71 6.28
CA VAL A 109 -1.82 -15.86 5.61
C VAL A 109 -2.98 -15.41 4.72
N ILE A 110 -3.85 -14.53 5.22
CA ILE A 110 -4.99 -14.00 4.45
C ILE A 110 -4.54 -13.22 3.22
N THR A 111 -3.60 -12.28 3.36
CA THR A 111 -3.12 -11.47 2.23
C THR A 111 -2.37 -12.33 1.21
N THR A 112 -1.68 -13.37 1.66
CA THR A 112 -1.06 -14.38 0.78
C THR A 112 -2.12 -15.16 0.00
N ILE A 113 -3.15 -15.69 0.67
CA ILE A 113 -4.26 -16.38 0.00
C ILE A 113 -4.97 -15.45 -0.99
N ALA A 114 -5.23 -14.20 -0.60
CA ALA A 114 -5.83 -13.19 -1.47
C ALA A 114 -4.97 -12.94 -2.72
N THR A 115 -3.66 -12.85 -2.56
CA THR A 115 -2.71 -12.68 -3.68
C THR A 115 -2.70 -13.90 -4.60
N LEU A 116 -2.72 -15.11 -4.04
CA LEU A 116 -2.81 -16.35 -4.83
C LEU A 116 -4.13 -16.45 -5.59
N ASN A 117 -5.25 -16.07 -4.97
CA ASN A 117 -6.56 -16.04 -5.61
C ASN A 117 -6.60 -14.99 -6.73
N PHE A 118 -6.00 -13.82 -6.50
CA PHE A 118 -5.86 -12.78 -7.52
C PHE A 118 -5.09 -13.31 -8.74
N LEU A 119 -3.97 -14.02 -8.53
CA LEU A 119 -3.18 -14.61 -9.60
C LEU A 119 -3.90 -15.72 -10.38
N ARG A 120 -4.72 -16.53 -9.69
CA ARG A 120 -5.51 -17.59 -10.32
C ARG A 120 -6.74 -17.08 -11.06
N SER A 121 -7.16 -15.83 -10.80
CA SER A 121 -8.31 -15.19 -11.44
C SER A 121 -8.05 -14.83 -12.91
N PRO A 122 -9.09 -14.56 -13.72
CA PRO A 122 -8.93 -14.07 -15.09
C PRO A 122 -8.10 -12.78 -15.17
N ILE A 123 -8.26 -11.88 -14.20
CA ILE A 123 -7.49 -10.62 -14.11
C ILE A 123 -6.01 -10.92 -13.83
N GLY A 124 -5.71 -11.92 -13.00
CA GLY A 124 -4.36 -12.37 -12.71
C GLY A 124 -3.67 -12.95 -13.94
N ARG A 125 -4.38 -13.76 -14.73
CA ARG A 125 -3.86 -14.30 -16.01
C ARG A 125 -3.54 -13.20 -17.01
N SER A 126 -4.41 -12.19 -17.13
CA SER A 126 -4.14 -11.01 -17.95
C SER A 126 -2.97 -10.19 -17.42
N THR A 127 -2.78 -10.13 -16.09
CA THR A 127 -1.61 -9.48 -15.49
C THR A 127 -0.32 -10.21 -15.87
N LEU A 128 -0.36 -11.54 -15.90
CA LEU A 128 0.78 -12.37 -16.28
C LEU A 128 1.13 -12.21 -17.77
N SER A 129 0.14 -12.16 -18.67
CA SER A 129 0.41 -11.94 -20.09
C SER A 129 1.05 -10.57 -20.36
N VAL A 130 0.59 -9.52 -19.65
CA VAL A 130 1.19 -8.18 -19.73
C VAL A 130 2.63 -8.15 -19.19
N ARG A 131 2.97 -9.05 -18.26
CA ARG A 131 4.35 -9.18 -17.76
C ARG A 131 5.29 -9.78 -18.80
N GLU A 132 4.84 -10.77 -19.57
CA GLU A 132 5.67 -11.46 -20.56
C GLU A 132 5.94 -10.56 -21.77
N ASP A 133 4.90 -10.02 -22.40
CA ASP A 133 5.04 -9.02 -23.47
C ASP A 133 3.79 -8.12 -23.52
N GLU A 134 3.99 -6.84 -23.22
CA GLU A 134 2.93 -5.84 -23.22
C GLU A 134 2.33 -5.61 -24.61
N ILE A 135 3.16 -5.59 -25.66
CA ILE A 135 2.72 -5.34 -27.04
C ILE A 135 1.94 -6.54 -27.55
N ALA A 136 2.42 -7.76 -27.26
CA ALA A 136 1.71 -8.98 -27.60
C ALA A 136 0.36 -9.07 -26.86
N ALA A 137 0.32 -8.76 -25.55
CA ALA A 137 -0.93 -8.75 -24.79
C ALA A 137 -1.95 -7.75 -25.34
N GLU A 138 -1.50 -6.56 -25.76
CA GLU A 138 -2.35 -5.54 -26.38
C GLU A 138 -2.91 -6.02 -27.73
N SER A 139 -2.12 -6.76 -28.52
CA SER A 139 -2.55 -7.30 -29.81
C SER A 139 -3.68 -8.34 -29.71
N VAL A 140 -3.81 -9.03 -28.58
CA VAL A 140 -4.90 -10.00 -28.29
C VAL A 140 -6.09 -9.32 -27.59
N GLY A 141 -6.10 -7.98 -27.50
CA GLY A 141 -7.22 -7.18 -26.98
C GLY A 141 -7.22 -6.98 -25.46
N VAL A 142 -6.13 -7.27 -24.76
CA VAL A 142 -6.00 -6.99 -23.32
C VAL A 142 -5.73 -5.51 -23.11
N ASN A 143 -6.55 -4.83 -22.30
CA ASN A 143 -6.26 -3.45 -21.89
C ASN A 143 -5.15 -3.44 -20.82
N THR A 144 -3.90 -3.29 -21.28
CA THR A 144 -2.68 -3.28 -20.47
C THR A 144 -2.75 -2.27 -19.32
N THR A 145 -3.24 -1.06 -19.59
CA THR A 145 -3.33 0.04 -18.62
C THR A 145 -4.28 -0.31 -17.46
N LYS A 146 -5.49 -0.80 -17.77
CA LYS A 146 -6.47 -1.18 -16.74
C LYS A 146 -5.94 -2.30 -15.84
N ILE A 147 -5.32 -3.32 -16.44
CA ILE A 147 -4.79 -4.46 -15.69
C ILE A 147 -3.64 -4.03 -14.77
N LYS A 148 -2.74 -3.16 -15.23
CA LYS A 148 -1.68 -2.57 -14.42
C LYS A 148 -2.24 -1.75 -13.24
N ILE A 149 -3.28 -0.95 -13.47
CA ILE A 149 -3.95 -0.17 -12.40
C ILE A 149 -4.52 -1.11 -11.33
N ILE A 150 -5.21 -2.17 -11.74
CA ILE A 150 -5.80 -3.12 -10.79
C ILE A 150 -4.72 -3.80 -9.95
N ALA A 151 -3.63 -4.25 -10.57
CA ALA A 151 -2.50 -4.85 -9.86
C ALA A 151 -1.84 -3.87 -8.88
N PHE A 152 -1.70 -2.60 -9.27
CA PHE A 152 -1.15 -1.54 -8.42
C PHE A 152 -2.05 -1.22 -7.22
N VAL A 153 -3.36 -1.08 -7.43
CA VAL A 153 -4.35 -0.84 -6.38
C VAL A 153 -4.38 -2.01 -5.39
N PHE A 154 -4.34 -3.25 -5.88
CA PHE A 154 -4.26 -4.43 -5.02
C PHE A 154 -3.02 -4.40 -4.13
N GLY A 155 -1.85 -4.10 -4.70
CA GLY A 155 -0.61 -3.91 -3.94
C GLY A 155 -0.71 -2.82 -2.87
N ALA A 156 -1.25 -1.66 -3.24
CA ALA A 156 -1.45 -0.54 -2.30
C ALA A 156 -2.36 -0.89 -1.12
N ILE A 157 -3.44 -1.65 -1.36
CA ILE A 157 -4.34 -2.13 -0.31
C ILE A 157 -3.61 -3.07 0.65
N THR A 158 -2.84 -4.03 0.13
CA THR A 158 -2.08 -4.96 0.97
C THR A 158 -1.00 -4.24 1.80
N ALA A 159 -0.34 -3.24 1.21
CA ALA A 159 0.61 -2.39 1.92
C ALA A 159 -0.07 -1.57 3.03
N SER A 160 -1.26 -1.04 2.77
CA SER A 160 -2.05 -0.29 3.75
C SER A 160 -2.42 -1.13 4.97
N ILE A 161 -2.88 -2.36 4.75
CA ILE A 161 -3.20 -3.31 5.83
C ILE A 161 -1.97 -3.58 6.71
N ALA A 162 -0.80 -3.77 6.09
CA ALA A 162 0.45 -3.94 6.82
C ALA A 162 0.80 -2.71 7.67
N GLY A 163 0.59 -1.49 7.14
CA GLY A 163 0.77 -0.25 7.88
C GLY A 163 -0.17 -0.10 9.08
N SER A 164 -1.45 -0.45 8.94
CA SER A 164 -2.42 -0.43 10.05
C SER A 164 -2.03 -1.39 11.18
N LEU A 165 -1.58 -2.60 10.84
CA LEU A 165 -1.08 -3.59 11.81
C LEU A 165 0.19 -3.12 12.51
N GLN A 166 1.12 -2.51 11.77
CA GLN A 166 2.34 -1.94 12.35
C GLN A 166 2.02 -0.85 13.38
N ALA A 167 1.12 0.08 13.06
CA ALA A 167 0.68 1.13 13.97
C ALA A 167 0.08 0.55 15.26
N GLY A 168 -0.75 -0.49 15.12
CA GLY A 168 -1.39 -1.19 16.24
C GLY A 168 -0.43 -1.99 17.11
N PHE A 169 0.74 -2.41 16.59
CA PHE A 169 1.75 -3.17 17.33
C PHE A 169 2.76 -2.27 18.03
N ILE A 170 3.22 -1.21 17.36
CA ILE A 170 4.24 -0.28 17.89
C ILE A 170 3.62 0.72 18.88
N GLY A 171 2.35 1.12 18.67
CA GLY A 171 1.68 2.10 19.51
C GLY A 171 2.04 3.56 19.20
N SER A 172 2.84 3.79 18.14
CA SER A 172 3.20 5.12 17.65
C SER A 172 3.38 5.12 16.14
N VAL A 173 3.04 6.25 15.50
CA VAL A 173 3.20 6.45 14.07
C VAL A 173 3.82 7.82 13.82
N VAL A 174 5.01 7.84 13.23
CA VAL A 174 5.75 9.08 12.92
C VAL A 174 6.05 9.14 11.41
N PRO A 175 5.90 10.29 10.73
CA PRO A 175 6.09 10.35 9.27
C PRO A 175 7.51 9.98 8.82
N LYS A 176 8.50 10.16 9.70
CA LYS A 176 9.90 9.84 9.42
C LYS A 176 10.16 8.35 9.20
N ASP A 177 9.29 7.48 9.72
CA ASP A 177 9.44 6.02 9.59
C ASP A 177 8.96 5.51 8.22
N TYR A 178 8.15 6.31 7.51
CA TYR A 178 7.62 6.02 6.18
C TYR A 178 8.41 6.72 5.07
N THR A 179 9.73 6.69 5.18
CA THR A 179 10.62 7.23 4.15
C THR A 179 10.86 6.22 3.03
N PHE A 180 11.38 6.72 1.90
CA PHE A 180 11.82 5.89 0.78
C PHE A 180 12.75 4.74 1.20
N ILE A 181 13.63 4.95 2.19
CA ILE A 181 14.55 3.92 2.67
C ILE A 181 13.80 2.66 3.14
N ASN A 182 12.61 2.84 3.71
CA ASN A 182 11.81 1.72 4.17
C ASN A 182 11.22 0.92 2.99
N SER A 183 10.80 1.60 1.91
CA SER A 183 10.43 0.92 0.66
C SER A 183 11.59 0.11 0.07
N ILE A 184 12.82 0.62 0.16
CA ILE A 184 14.01 -0.11 -0.29
C ILE A 184 14.25 -1.35 0.58
N ASN A 185 14.16 -1.22 1.90
CA ASN A 185 14.36 -2.34 2.81
C ASN A 185 13.37 -3.49 2.53
N VAL A 186 12.10 -3.16 2.30
CA VAL A 186 11.08 -4.16 1.89
C VAL A 186 11.48 -4.84 0.57
N LEU A 187 12.03 -4.08 -0.37
CA LEU A 187 12.48 -4.64 -1.65
C LEU A 187 13.70 -5.55 -1.49
N ILE A 188 14.66 -5.17 -0.66
CA ILE A 188 15.85 -5.97 -0.35
C ILE A 188 15.42 -7.34 0.21
N ILE A 189 14.47 -7.37 1.15
CA ILE A 189 13.96 -8.63 1.74
C ILE A 189 13.32 -9.56 0.70
N VAL A 190 12.81 -9.04 -0.42
CA VAL A 190 12.19 -9.86 -1.48
C VAL A 190 13.20 -10.33 -2.52
N VAL A 191 14.30 -9.60 -2.71
CA VAL A 191 15.34 -9.92 -3.70
C VAL A 191 16.36 -10.92 -3.14
N PHE A 192 16.64 -10.86 -1.84
CA PHE A 192 17.50 -11.82 -1.13
C PHE A 192 16.69 -12.99 -0.58
#